data_AF-A0A0C2PG16-F1
#
_entry.id   AF-A0A0C2PG16-F1
#
_cell.length_a   1.000
_cell.length_b   1.000
_cell.length_c   1.000
_cell.angle_alpha   90.00
_cell.angle_beta   90.00
_cell.angle_gamma   90.00
#
_symmetry.space_group_name_H-M   'P 1'
#
loop_
_entity.id
_entity.type
_entity.pdbx_description
1 polymer ?
#
loop_
_entity_poly.entity_id
_entity_poly.type
_entity_poly.pdbx_seq_one_letter_code
_entity_poly.pdbx_strand_id
1 'polypeptide(L)'
;MIGTGCSGTNAVRYGTAKAEWFLNITVVLPSGKVIKTRQRARKSSAGFDTTKLFIGAEGTLGIVTEATLRLAPRVPTKVAMAQFPNVEKAVSAVQEILNTPYGPHIRQFSSRISSITPLTSPPECVELLDDHMMSAIN
;
A
#
# COMPACT_ATOMS: atom_id res chain seq x y z
N MET A 1 4.78 -0.81 11.69
CA MET A 1 4.44 0.02 10.51
C MET A 1 4.96 1.45 10.62
N ILE A 2 4.63 2.20 11.67
CA ILE A 2 5.07 3.61 11.84
C ILE A 2 6.59 3.70 11.96
N GLY A 3 7.18 2.95 12.91
CA GLY A 3 8.62 3.01 13.17
C GLY A 3 9.49 2.71 11.94
N THR A 4 9.07 1.84 11.03
CA THR A 4 9.86 1.45 9.85
C THR A 4 9.44 2.14 8.55
N GLY A 5 8.38 2.96 8.56
CA GLY A 5 7.89 3.59 7.32
C GLY A 5 7.42 2.60 6.25
N CYS A 6 6.79 1.50 6.67
CA CYS A 6 6.43 0.36 5.83
C CYS A 6 5.54 0.73 4.60
N SER A 7 5.75 0.05 3.48
CA SER A 7 4.84 0.04 2.32
C SER A 7 4.07 -1.28 2.25
N GLY A 8 2.76 -1.20 1.98
CA GLY A 8 1.92 -2.37 1.74
C GLY A 8 1.70 -2.62 0.25
N THR A 9 1.15 -3.79 -0.09
CA THR A 9 0.81 -4.15 -1.49
C THR A 9 -0.18 -3.18 -2.13
N ASN A 10 -1.04 -2.56 -1.33
CA ASN A 10 -2.00 -1.55 -1.80
C ASN A 10 -1.42 -0.12 -1.90
N ALA A 11 -0.09 0.05 -1.76
CA ALA A 11 0.54 1.37 -1.80
C ALA A 11 0.40 2.08 -3.15
N VAL A 12 0.15 1.36 -4.26
CA VAL A 12 -0.10 1.96 -5.57
C VAL A 12 -1.34 2.85 -5.55
N ARG A 13 -2.43 2.35 -4.94
CA ARG A 13 -3.69 3.09 -4.84
C ARG A 13 -3.74 4.05 -3.67
N TYR A 14 -3.23 3.62 -2.52
CA TYR A 14 -3.43 4.34 -1.27
C TYR A 14 -2.19 5.16 -0.88
N GLY A 15 -0.99 4.80 -1.32
CA GLY A 15 0.26 5.39 -0.84
C GLY A 15 0.87 4.61 0.32
N THR A 16 2.08 5.00 0.73
CA THR A 16 2.87 4.32 1.77
C THR A 16 2.57 4.84 3.18
N ALA A 17 3.18 4.24 4.21
CA ALA A 17 3.10 4.75 5.58
C ALA A 17 3.56 6.21 5.74
N LYS A 18 4.49 6.71 4.92
CA LYS A 18 4.89 8.13 4.94
C LYS A 18 3.86 9.08 4.31
N ALA A 19 2.87 8.54 3.61
CA ALA A 19 1.77 9.32 3.04
C ALA A 19 0.76 9.76 4.12
N GLU A 20 -0.29 10.46 3.70
CA GLU A 20 -1.32 11.12 4.52
C GLU A 20 -2.25 10.17 5.33
N TRP A 21 -1.80 8.95 5.66
CA TRP A 21 -2.60 7.95 6.40
C TRP A 21 -2.51 8.11 7.91
N PHE A 22 -1.33 8.45 8.45
CA PHE A 22 -1.17 8.75 9.87
C PHE A 22 -1.52 10.23 10.11
N LEU A 23 -2.66 10.45 10.77
CA LEU A 23 -3.15 11.79 11.06
C LEU A 23 -2.55 12.32 12.35
N ASN A 24 -2.36 11.45 13.35
CA ASN A 24 -1.85 11.78 14.67
C ASN A 24 -1.23 10.54 15.30
N ILE A 25 -0.21 10.74 16.14
CA ILE A 25 0.36 9.68 16.97
C ILE A 25 0.58 10.19 18.40
N THR A 26 0.39 9.28 19.35
CA THR A 26 0.77 9.47 20.75
C THR A 26 2.10 8.75 20.96
N VAL A 27 3.10 9.45 21.47
CA VAL A 27 4.46 8.91 21.68
C VAL A 27 4.92 9.18 23.11
N VAL A 28 5.54 8.19 23.73
CA VAL A 28 6.26 8.31 24.98
C VAL A 28 7.72 8.59 24.67
N LEU A 29 8.19 9.78 25.06
CA LEU A 29 9.59 10.17 24.90
C LEU A 29 10.47 9.46 25.95
N PRO A 30 11.80 9.39 25.75
CA PRO A 30 12.73 8.84 26.74
C PRO A 30 12.66 9.54 28.11
N SER A 31 12.24 10.80 28.15
CA SER A 31 12.00 11.54 29.40
C SER A 31 10.74 11.11 30.17
N GLY A 32 9.98 10.13 29.66
CA GLY A 32 8.69 9.71 30.21
C GLY A 32 7.51 10.62 29.83
N LYS A 33 7.77 11.74 29.14
CA LYS A 33 6.71 12.65 28.70
C LYS A 33 5.91 12.04 27.55
N VAL A 34 4.59 12.04 27.70
CA VAL A 34 3.66 11.65 26.63
C VAL A 34 3.35 12.88 25.77
N ILE A 35 3.58 12.77 24.46
CA ILE A 35 3.28 13.83 23.49
C ILE A 35 2.26 13.33 22.47
N LYS A 36 1.40 14.24 22.00
CA LYS A 36 0.52 14.04 20.83
C LYS A 36 0.98 14.98 19.71
N THR A 37 1.24 14.42 18.53
CA THR A 37 1.86 15.19 17.43
C THR A 37 0.90 16.16 16.76
N ARG A 38 -0.40 15.84 16.73
CA ARG A 38 -1.45 16.71 16.19
C ARG A 38 -2.71 16.72 17.04
N GLN A 39 -3.51 17.77 16.86
CA GLN A 39 -4.88 17.87 17.36
C GLN A 39 -5.86 17.45 16.24
N ARG A 40 -7.16 17.28 16.57
CA ARG A 40 -8.20 16.72 15.67
C ARG A 40 -8.43 17.51 14.36
N ALA A 41 -7.86 18.70 14.21
CA ALA A 41 -8.05 19.53 13.02
C ALA A 41 -7.48 18.88 11.75
N ARG A 42 -8.29 18.83 10.68
CA ARG A 42 -7.92 18.21 9.38
C ARG A 42 -6.80 18.95 8.65
N LYS A 43 -6.70 20.26 8.85
CA LYS A 43 -5.63 21.12 8.33
C LYS A 43 -5.13 21.96 9.50
N SER A 44 -3.84 21.91 9.75
CA SER A 44 -3.19 22.72 10.78
C SER A 44 -1.88 23.23 10.19
N SER A 45 -1.67 24.55 10.26
CA SER A 45 -0.41 25.22 9.94
C SER A 45 0.43 25.48 11.20
N ALA A 46 0.08 24.85 12.33
CA ALA A 46 0.78 25.01 13.60
C ALA A 46 2.14 24.28 13.58
N GLY A 47 3.13 24.91 12.96
CA GLY A 47 4.52 24.49 13.00
C GLY A 47 4.84 23.20 12.22
N PHE A 48 5.91 22.53 12.62
CA PHE A 48 6.41 21.34 11.94
C PHE A 48 5.49 20.14 12.11
N ASP A 49 5.40 19.31 11.07
CA ASP A 49 4.71 18.02 11.14
C ASP A 49 5.54 17.00 11.91
N THR A 50 5.47 17.07 13.24
CA THR A 50 6.21 16.16 14.14
C THR A 50 5.79 14.70 13.96
N THR A 51 4.59 14.43 13.45
CA THR A 51 4.13 13.06 13.11
C THR A 51 5.10 12.39 12.15
N LYS A 52 5.57 13.12 11.14
CA LYS A 52 6.46 12.57 10.10
C LYS A 52 7.88 12.29 10.61
N LEU A 53 8.30 12.89 11.72
CA LEU A 53 9.61 12.61 12.34
C LEU A 53 9.66 11.21 12.95
N PHE A 54 8.55 10.74 13.52
CA PHE A 54 8.48 9.40 14.11
C PHE A 54 8.26 8.29 13.07
N ILE A 55 7.85 8.64 11.85
CA ILE A 55 7.69 7.67 10.76
C ILE A 55 9.07 7.32 10.18
N GLY A 56 9.52 6.09 10.37
CA GLY A 56 10.87 5.68 9.99
C GLY A 56 11.93 5.91 11.07
N ALA A 57 11.53 6.31 12.29
CA ALA A 57 12.46 6.51 13.40
C ALA A 57 12.94 5.20 14.05
N GLU A 58 12.37 4.06 13.69
CA GLU A 58 12.70 2.72 14.22
C GLU A 58 12.67 2.62 15.75
N GLY A 59 11.95 3.52 16.42
CA GLY A 59 11.84 3.58 17.89
C GLY A 59 12.93 4.40 18.59
N THR A 60 13.85 5.03 17.84
CA THR A 60 14.96 5.83 18.41
C THR A 60 14.49 7.11 19.11
N LEU A 61 13.41 7.72 18.63
CA LEU A 61 12.90 9.00 19.15
C LEU A 61 11.88 8.84 20.29
N GLY A 62 11.39 7.61 20.51
CA GLY A 62 10.35 7.32 21.49
C GLY A 62 9.46 6.16 21.06
N ILE A 63 8.61 5.73 21.99
CA ILE A 63 7.72 4.58 21.82
C ILE A 63 6.33 5.08 21.42
N VAL A 64 5.85 4.66 20.25
CA VAL A 64 4.50 5.00 19.77
C VAL A 64 3.48 4.12 20.49
N THR A 65 2.53 4.73 21.20
CA THR A 65 1.50 4.01 21.98
C THR A 65 0.11 4.06 21.35
N GLU A 66 -0.22 5.13 20.63
CA GLU A 66 -1.49 5.27 19.92
C GLU A 66 -1.28 5.91 18.56
N ALA A 67 -2.14 5.55 17.59
CA ALA A 67 -2.13 6.14 16.26
C ALA A 67 -3.56 6.39 15.76
N THR A 68 -3.78 7.57 15.18
CA THR A 68 -5.02 7.91 14.48
C THR A 68 -4.78 7.80 12.98
N LEU A 69 -5.57 6.94 12.33
CA LEU A 69 -5.45 6.62 10.92
C LEU A 69 -6.63 7.17 10.13
N ARG A 70 -6.37 7.60 8.89
CA ARG A 70 -7.43 7.81 7.90
C ARG A 70 -7.89 6.44 7.38
N LEU A 71 -9.19 6.23 7.29
CA LEU A 71 -9.76 5.01 6.70
C LEU A 71 -10.24 5.30 5.28
N ALA A 72 -10.09 4.31 4.40
CA ALA A 72 -10.65 4.34 3.05
C ALA A 72 -11.92 3.48 3.01
N PRO A 73 -12.93 3.85 2.22
CA PRO A 73 -14.11 3.02 2.03
C PRO A 73 -13.73 1.69 1.36
N ARG A 74 -14.44 0.62 1.74
CA ARG A 74 -14.32 -0.68 1.10
C ARG A 74 -14.94 -0.58 -0.30
N VAL A 75 -14.18 -0.95 -1.33
CA VAL A 75 -14.65 -1.01 -2.72
C VAL A 75 -14.54 -2.44 -3.25
N PRO A 76 -15.48 -2.88 -4.11
CA PRO A 76 -15.37 -4.18 -4.77
C PRO A 76 -14.07 -4.25 -5.56
N THR A 77 -13.41 -5.41 -5.52
CA THR A 77 -12.09 -5.61 -6.09
C THR A 77 -12.13 -6.81 -7.01
N LYS A 78 -11.63 -6.65 -8.24
CA LYS A 78 -11.46 -7.74 -9.21
C LYS A 78 -9.97 -8.00 -9.40
N VAL A 79 -9.61 -9.26 -9.64
CA VAL A 79 -8.23 -9.69 -9.91
C VAL A 79 -8.18 -10.24 -11.32
N ALA A 80 -7.17 -9.82 -12.08
CA ALA A 80 -6.90 -10.32 -13.42
C ALA A 80 -5.45 -10.80 -13.49
N MET A 81 -5.25 -11.92 -14.19
CA MET A 81 -3.93 -12.50 -14.43
C MET A 81 -3.65 -12.45 -15.93
N ALA A 82 -2.45 -12.02 -16.32
CA ALA A 82 -2.01 -11.98 -17.71
C ALA A 82 -0.60 -12.58 -17.80
N GLN A 83 -0.39 -13.44 -18.79
CA GLN A 83 0.92 -14.04 -19.07
C GLN A 83 1.57 -13.33 -20.26
N PHE A 84 2.87 -13.07 -20.12
CA PHE A 84 3.67 -12.44 -21.17
C PHE A 84 4.85 -13.33 -21.53
N PRO A 85 5.26 -13.36 -22.81
CA PRO A 85 6.36 -14.21 -23.26
C PRO A 85 7.74 -13.71 -22.78
N ASN A 86 7.87 -12.43 -22.43
CA ASN A 86 9.09 -11.84 -21.89
C ASN A 86 8.79 -10.75 -20.86
N VAL A 87 9.78 -10.42 -20.04
CA VAL A 87 9.68 -9.40 -18.98
C VAL A 87 9.43 -8.01 -19.59
N GLU A 88 10.02 -7.72 -20.74
CA GLU A 88 9.88 -6.44 -21.43
C GLU A 88 8.40 -6.14 -21.77
N LYS A 89 7.69 -7.09 -22.39
CA LYS A 89 6.26 -6.91 -22.69
C LYS A 89 5.40 -6.80 -21.43
N ALA A 90 5.76 -7.52 -20.36
CA ALA A 90 5.07 -7.39 -19.07
C ALA A 90 5.23 -5.97 -18.49
N VAL A 91 6.44 -5.40 -18.54
CA VAL A 91 6.71 -4.03 -18.07
C VAL A 91 5.99 -3.01 -18.93
N SER A 92 6.03 -3.13 -20.26
CA SER A 92 5.32 -2.23 -21.18
C SER A 92 3.81 -2.24 -20.93
N ALA A 93 3.21 -3.41 -20.72
CA ALA A 93 1.78 -3.52 -20.41
C ALA A 93 1.42 -2.84 -19.07
N VAL A 94 2.25 -3.00 -18.03
CA VAL A 94 2.05 -2.31 -16.75
C VAL A 94 2.13 -0.80 -16.91
N GLN A 95 3.11 -0.30 -17.66
CA GLN A 95 3.26 1.14 -17.94
C GLN A 95 2.06 1.71 -18.70
N GLU A 96 1.60 1.00 -19.74
CA GLU A 96 0.43 1.40 -20.52
C GLU A 96 -0.80 1.50 -19.63
N ILE A 97 -1.06 0.45 -18.82
CA ILE A 97 -2.20 0.40 -17.90
C ILE A 97 -2.13 1.54 -16.86
N LEU A 98 -0.95 1.82 -16.29
CA LEU A 98 -0.77 2.91 -15.32
C LEU A 98 -1.03 4.29 -15.92
N ASN A 99 -0.76 4.47 -17.22
CA ASN A 99 -0.99 5.72 -17.95
C ASN A 99 -2.45 5.88 -18.41
N THR A 100 -3.29 4.85 -18.28
CA THR A 100 -4.73 4.98 -18.56
C THR A 100 -5.45 5.76 -17.46
N PRO A 101 -6.67 6.28 -17.74
CA PRO A 101 -7.53 6.88 -16.71
C PRO A 101 -7.86 5.92 -15.56
N TYR A 102 -7.68 4.61 -15.76
CA TYR A 102 -7.94 3.57 -14.76
C TYR A 102 -6.76 3.32 -13.82
N GLY A 103 -5.57 3.89 -14.10
CA GLY A 103 -4.37 3.76 -13.28
C GLY A 103 -4.58 3.96 -11.77
N PRO A 104 -5.29 5.01 -11.31
CA PRO A 104 -5.57 5.26 -9.89
C PRO A 104 -6.47 4.20 -9.22
N HIS A 105 -7.16 3.36 -9.98
CA HIS A 105 -8.01 2.30 -9.43
C HIS A 105 -7.24 1.02 -9.11
N ILE A 106 -6.03 0.88 -9.66
CA ILE A 106 -5.20 -0.30 -9.53
C ILE A 106 -4.55 -0.35 -8.16
N ARG A 107 -4.70 -1.48 -7.49
CA ARG A 107 -4.20 -1.67 -6.13
C ARG A 107 -2.80 -2.26 -6.09
N GLN A 108 -2.53 -3.23 -6.95
CA GLN A 108 -1.31 -4.03 -6.92
C GLN A 108 -1.02 -4.60 -8.31
N PHE A 109 0.26 -4.61 -8.67
CA PHE A 109 0.81 -5.50 -9.69
C PHE A 109 1.74 -6.50 -9.00
N SER A 110 1.65 -7.76 -9.38
CA SER A 110 2.59 -8.78 -8.94
C SER A 110 2.95 -9.63 -10.16
N SER A 111 4.23 -9.64 -10.51
CA SER A 111 4.76 -10.60 -11.46
C SER A 111 5.24 -11.83 -10.70
N ARG A 112 4.83 -13.01 -11.17
CA ARG A 112 5.44 -14.27 -10.75
C ARG A 112 6.29 -14.75 -11.92
N ILE A 113 7.61 -14.78 -11.73
CA ILE A 113 8.51 -15.46 -12.67
C ILE A 113 8.48 -16.94 -12.28
N SER A 114 7.57 -17.71 -12.86
CA SER A 114 7.63 -19.17 -12.75
C SER A 114 8.74 -19.66 -13.66
N SER A 115 9.84 -20.11 -13.08
CA SER A 115 10.90 -20.78 -13.82
C SER A 115 10.37 -22.10 -14.40
N ILE A 116 10.25 -22.13 -15.73
CA ILE A 116 10.30 -23.32 -16.59
C ILE A 116 9.19 -24.35 -16.37
N THR A 117 8.11 -24.21 -17.15
CA THR A 117 7.40 -25.37 -17.72
C THR A 117 7.33 -25.17 -19.24
N PRO A 118 7.65 -26.19 -20.06
CA PRO A 118 7.76 -26.01 -21.50
C PRO A 118 6.38 -25.73 -22.12
N LEU A 119 6.28 -24.60 -22.83
CA LEU A 119 5.13 -24.23 -23.65
C LEU A 119 4.83 -25.33 -24.67
N THR A 120 3.75 -26.07 -24.48
CA THR A 120 3.21 -27.01 -25.48
C THR A 120 1.70 -26.85 -25.69
N SER A 121 1.12 -25.69 -25.36
CA SER A 121 -0.26 -25.35 -25.73
C SER A 121 -0.46 -23.83 -25.87
N PRO A 122 -1.35 -23.37 -26.77
CA PRO A 122 -1.56 -21.94 -27.04
C PRO A 122 -2.07 -21.19 -25.79
N PRO A 123 -1.76 -19.89 -25.64
CA PRO A 123 -2.15 -19.11 -24.46
C PRO A 123 -3.62 -18.69 -24.55
N GLU A 124 -4.53 -19.64 -24.35
CA GLU A 124 -5.90 -19.35 -23.92
C GLU A 124 -5.94 -19.57 -22.40
N CYS A 125 -5.94 -18.49 -21.62
CA CYS A 125 -6.46 -18.48 -20.26
C CYS A 125 -6.58 -17.03 -19.76
N VAL A 126 -7.75 -16.44 -20.01
CA VAL A 126 -8.26 -15.30 -19.23
C VAL A 126 -9.01 -15.90 -18.06
N GLU A 127 -8.34 -16.12 -16.93
CA GLU A 127 -9.04 -16.40 -15.67
C GLU A 127 -9.48 -15.07 -15.05
N LEU A 128 -10.73 -14.71 -15.32
CA LEU A 128 -11.49 -13.82 -14.46
C LEU A 128 -11.71 -14.60 -13.15
N LEU A 129 -10.99 -14.22 -12.10
CA LEU A 129 -11.30 -14.70 -10.75
C LEU A 129 -12.67 -14.14 -10.36
N ASP A 130 -13.70 -14.94 -10.61
CA ASP A 130 -15.08 -14.69 -10.17
C ASP A 130 -15.13 -14.55 -8.64
N ASP A 131 -16.04 -13.69 -8.18
CA ASP A 131 -16.26 -13.30 -6.78
C ASP A 131 -16.49 -14.51 -5.82
N HIS A 132 -16.71 -15.72 -6.36
CA HIS A 132 -16.90 -16.95 -5.60
C HIS A 132 -15.63 -17.51 -4.93
N MET A 133 -14.42 -17.25 -5.44
CA MET A 133 -13.20 -17.82 -4.85
C MET A 133 -12.71 -17.05 -3.60
N MET A 134 -13.13 -15.79 -3.42
CA MET A 134 -12.80 -15.00 -2.22
C MET A 134 -13.57 -15.46 -0.96
N SER A 135 -14.57 -16.34 -1.10
CA SER A 135 -15.30 -16.93 0.02
C SER A 135 -14.58 -18.15 0.65
N ALA A 136 -13.54 -18.68 -0.01
CA ALA A 136 -12.84 -19.89 0.41
C ALA A 136 -11.57 -19.65 1.27
N ILE A 137 -11.27 -18.38 1.60
CA ILE A 137 -10.06 -18.00 2.37
C ILE A 137 -10.44 -17.42 3.76
N ASN A 138 -11.69 -17.57 4.18
CA ASN A 138 -12.14 -17.15 5.51
C ASN A 138 -12.55 -18.36 6.36
#